data_AF-A0A7C6A8P6-F1
#
_entry.id   AF-A0A7C6A8P6-F1
#
_cell.length_a   1.000
_cell.length_b   1.000
_cell.length_c   1.000
_cell.angle_alpha   90.00
_cell.angle_beta   90.00
_cell.angle_gamma   90.00
#
_symmetry.space_group_name_H-M   'P 1'
#
loop_
_entity.id
_entity.type
_entity.pdbx_description
1 polymer ?
#
loop_
_entity_poly.entity_id
_entity_poly.type
_entity_poly.pdbx_seq_one_letter_code
_entity_poly.pdbx_strand_id
1 'polypeptide(L)'
;MKQNAIPCLENKFVTNSNRRKRIKIGIPRALLFFRYGNFWQRFFQELGMEVILSPKTDKMILEKGLGRVSSEVCLPIKVICGHIEELIDKADYIFLPRLVTLKDNLYACPKMIGIVDVALLEFANSCPILAPKIRNNFFLPHFYIGLKLTHNPLRSFQALKRARSALKEVKTIPEFPLDKPKIALISHFYNLEDDFIAKDIIQTFKRNGFLIYTKEDLPDSILSSAQGFARNIRWVYERELYNAFNYYLDKVDGIVTVISFGCGPDSLIAEMMAEKAKTYHKPFLSLIIDEHTGQAGLVTRLEAFIDCLKRQRATRSVHRTQSKACVERNEANAGRSKQ
;
A
#
# COMPACT_ATOMS: atom_id res chain seq x y z
N MET A 1 -8.58 44.19 2.01
CA MET A 1 -9.19 43.84 3.31
C MET A 1 -10.68 43.59 3.10
N LYS A 2 -11.12 42.34 3.20
CA LYS A 2 -12.48 41.91 3.57
C LYS A 2 -12.41 40.39 3.79
N GLN A 3 -12.47 39.99 5.05
CA GLN A 3 -12.60 38.62 5.51
C GLN A 3 -14.01 38.13 5.14
N ASN A 4 -14.12 37.06 4.35
CA ASN A 4 -15.34 36.27 4.29
C ASN A 4 -15.05 34.95 5.01
N ALA A 5 -15.58 34.88 6.23
CA ALA A 5 -15.48 33.73 7.11
C ALA A 5 -16.28 32.54 6.54
N ILE A 6 -15.68 31.36 6.66
CA ILE A 6 -16.25 30.05 6.37
C ILE A 6 -17.43 29.82 7.34
N PRO A 7 -18.63 29.42 6.90
CA PRO A 7 -19.74 29.19 7.81
C PRO A 7 -19.47 27.94 8.66
N CYS A 8 -19.36 28.15 9.97
CA CYS A 8 -19.36 27.11 10.99
C CYS A 8 -20.65 26.28 10.89
N LEU A 9 -20.49 24.97 10.78
CA LEU A 9 -21.55 23.98 10.83
C LEU A 9 -22.12 23.89 12.26
N GLU A 10 -23.17 24.67 12.55
CA GLU A 10 -24.00 24.51 13.75
C GLU A 10 -25.39 23.96 13.40
N ASN A 11 -25.70 22.82 14.04
CA ASN A 11 -27.01 22.32 14.47
C ASN A 11 -28.22 22.38 13.52
N LYS A 12 -28.55 21.21 12.95
CA LYS A 12 -29.94 20.71 12.90
C LYS A 12 -29.97 19.20 13.18
N PHE A 13 -30.05 18.83 14.46
CA PHE A 13 -30.47 17.49 14.86
C PHE A 13 -32.01 17.48 14.91
N VAL A 14 -32.64 16.92 13.88
CA VAL A 14 -34.07 16.62 13.88
C VAL A 14 -34.28 15.42 14.80
N THR A 15 -34.89 15.64 15.95
CA THR A 15 -35.35 14.56 16.83
C THR A 15 -36.63 13.97 16.27
N ASN A 16 -36.57 12.74 15.78
CA ASN A 16 -37.78 11.95 15.60
C ASN A 16 -37.62 10.54 16.17
N SER A 17 -38.69 10.10 16.81
CA SER A 17 -38.82 8.91 17.65
C SER A 17 -38.85 7.60 16.84
N ASN A 18 -38.66 6.48 17.56
CA ASN A 18 -38.79 5.06 17.14
C ASN A 18 -37.58 4.37 16.51
N ARG A 19 -37.01 3.40 17.28
CA ARG A 19 -35.81 2.57 17.02
C ARG A 19 -34.58 3.42 16.64
N ARG A 20 -33.66 3.66 17.58
CA ARG A 20 -32.38 4.35 17.28
C ARG A 20 -31.70 3.66 16.09
N LYS A 21 -31.87 4.21 14.89
CA LYS A 21 -31.25 3.73 13.66
C LYS A 21 -29.75 3.71 13.92
N ARG A 22 -29.14 2.54 13.77
CA ARG A 22 -27.70 2.37 13.97
C ARG A 22 -26.99 3.25 12.94
N ILE A 23 -26.10 4.14 13.40
CA ILE A 23 -25.34 5.03 12.51
C ILE A 23 -24.51 4.17 11.56
N LYS A 24 -24.59 4.47 10.26
CA LYS A 24 -23.88 3.79 9.18
C LYS A 24 -22.63 4.57 8.80
N ILE A 25 -21.47 3.93 8.95
CA ILE A 25 -20.17 4.48 8.56
C ILE A 25 -19.70 3.77 7.29
N GLY A 26 -19.62 4.53 6.20
CA GLY A 26 -19.02 4.09 4.94
C GLY A 26 -17.51 4.16 5.03
N ILE A 27 -16.81 3.06 4.72
CA ILE A 27 -15.34 3.04 4.62
C ILE A 27 -14.97 2.61 3.20
N PRO A 28 -14.38 3.52 2.40
CA PRO A 28 -13.89 3.18 1.07
C PRO A 28 -12.83 2.07 1.15
N ARG A 29 -13.02 0.99 0.41
CA ARG A 29 -12.11 -0.16 0.33
C ARG A 29 -10.92 0.13 -0.60
N ALA A 30 -10.27 1.27 -0.41
CA ALA A 30 -9.17 1.76 -1.24
C ALA A 30 -8.11 2.52 -0.44
N LEU A 31 -6.93 2.72 -1.07
CA LEU A 31 -5.82 3.50 -0.53
C LEU A 31 -5.42 3.00 0.87
N LEU A 32 -5.57 3.84 1.89
CA LEU A 32 -5.19 3.54 3.28
C LEU A 32 -5.98 2.38 3.91
N PHE A 33 -7.12 1.97 3.33
CA PHE A 33 -7.89 0.83 3.79
C PHE A 33 -7.07 -0.46 3.81
N PHE A 34 -6.22 -0.70 2.81
CA PHE A 34 -5.41 -1.91 2.73
C PHE A 34 -4.42 -2.04 3.91
N ARG A 35 -4.03 -0.91 4.53
CA ARG A 35 -3.17 -0.93 5.71
C ARG A 35 -3.92 -0.86 7.03
N TYR A 36 -4.99 -0.07 7.11
CA TYR A 36 -5.65 0.27 8.38
C TYR A 36 -7.14 -0.11 8.44
N GLY A 37 -7.69 -0.68 7.37
CA GLY A 37 -9.12 -0.97 7.20
C GLY A 37 -9.69 -1.89 8.27
N ASN A 38 -8.96 -2.96 8.63
CA ASN A 38 -9.37 -3.88 9.70
C ASN A 38 -9.47 -3.17 11.05
N PHE A 39 -8.52 -2.28 11.36
CA PHE A 39 -8.57 -1.45 12.56
C PHE A 39 -9.80 -0.54 12.54
N TRP A 40 -10.08 0.15 11.43
CA TRP A 40 -11.24 1.06 11.35
C TRP A 40 -12.57 0.33 11.43
N GLN A 41 -12.70 -0.79 10.71
CA GLN A 41 -13.90 -1.62 10.76
C GLN A 41 -14.17 -2.10 12.18
N ARG A 42 -13.16 -2.66 12.85
CA ARG A 42 -13.26 -3.11 14.24
C ARG A 42 -13.60 -1.95 15.18
N PHE A 43 -12.94 -0.81 15.02
CA PHE A 43 -13.13 0.38 15.85
C PHE A 43 -14.58 0.86 15.82
N PHE A 44 -15.15 1.09 14.63
CA PHE A 44 -16.53 1.55 14.50
C PHE A 44 -17.56 0.51 14.93
N GLN A 45 -17.30 -0.78 14.70
CA GLN A 45 -18.16 -1.86 15.18
C GLN A 45 -18.21 -1.89 16.72
N GLU A 46 -17.09 -1.74 17.41
CA GLU A 46 -17.03 -1.68 18.89
C GLU A 46 -17.70 -0.41 19.45
N LEU A 47 -17.67 0.70 18.70
CA LEU A 47 -18.48 1.89 19.01
C LEU A 47 -19.98 1.69 18.79
N GLY A 48 -20.40 0.55 18.24
CA GLY A 48 -21.80 0.21 17.97
C GLY A 48 -22.34 0.72 16.65
N MET A 49 -21.48 1.12 15.72
CA MET A 49 -21.89 1.61 14.39
C MET A 49 -21.98 0.46 13.39
N GLU A 50 -22.83 0.60 12.39
CA GLU A 50 -22.88 -0.30 11.23
C GLU A 50 -21.78 0.15 10.27
N VAL A 51 -20.90 -0.76 9.87
CA VAL A 51 -19.81 -0.44 8.93
C VAL A 51 -20.18 -0.98 7.56
N ILE A 52 -20.20 -0.09 6.57
CA ILE A 52 -20.46 -0.41 5.18
C ILE A 52 -19.17 -0.23 4.41
N LEU A 53 -18.65 -1.32 3.85
CA LEU A 53 -17.50 -1.27 2.97
C LEU A 53 -17.97 -1.14 1.53
N SER A 54 -17.26 -0.37 0.73
CA SER A 54 -17.46 -0.43 -0.72
C SER A 54 -17.05 -1.82 -1.24
N PRO A 55 -17.62 -2.29 -2.37
CA PRO A 55 -17.18 -3.51 -3.03
C PRO A 55 -15.69 -3.46 -3.43
N LYS A 56 -15.16 -4.60 -3.89
CA LYS A 56 -13.83 -4.65 -4.50
C LYS A 56 -13.80 -3.73 -5.72
N THR A 57 -12.64 -3.13 -5.98
CA THR A 57 -12.41 -2.32 -7.17
C THR A 57 -12.76 -3.12 -8.42
N ASP A 58 -13.52 -2.48 -9.30
CA ASP A 58 -13.83 -2.96 -10.63
C ASP A 58 -13.84 -1.79 -11.62
N LYS A 59 -14.12 -2.08 -12.89
CA LYS A 59 -14.14 -1.07 -13.94
C LYS A 59 -15.20 0.00 -13.68
N MET A 60 -16.36 -0.36 -13.13
CA MET A 60 -17.46 0.57 -12.87
C MET A 60 -17.08 1.56 -11.75
N ILE A 61 -16.45 1.08 -10.68
CA ILE A 61 -15.93 1.96 -9.62
C ILE A 61 -14.87 2.90 -10.17
N LEU A 62 -13.94 2.40 -10.98
CA LEU A 62 -12.92 3.25 -11.60
C LEU A 62 -13.55 4.32 -12.51
N GLU A 63 -14.53 3.95 -13.34
CA GLU A 63 -15.26 4.88 -14.22
C GLU A 63 -16.01 5.97 -13.42
N LYS A 64 -16.65 5.61 -12.30
CA LYS A 64 -17.25 6.59 -11.37
C LYS A 64 -16.20 7.57 -10.85
N GLY A 65 -15.03 7.07 -10.48
CA GLY A 65 -13.92 7.89 -10.03
C GLY A 65 -13.42 8.86 -11.10
N LEU A 66 -13.18 8.36 -12.32
CA LEU A 66 -12.75 9.16 -13.47
C LEU A 66 -13.72 10.30 -13.79
N GLY A 67 -15.03 10.11 -13.59
CA GLY A 67 -16.04 11.15 -13.78
C GLY A 67 -16.03 12.27 -12.74
N ARG A 68 -15.26 12.14 -11.65
CA ARG A 68 -15.26 13.07 -10.50
C ARG A 68 -13.96 13.86 -10.34
N VAL A 69 -12.85 13.41 -10.94
CA VAL A 69 -11.55 14.03 -10.71
C VAL A 69 -10.78 14.23 -12.02
N SER A 70 -9.85 15.18 -12.02
CA SER A 70 -8.98 15.45 -13.17
C SER A 70 -8.17 14.23 -13.61
N SER A 71 -7.91 14.12 -14.92
CA SER A 71 -7.02 13.11 -15.51
C SER A 71 -5.62 13.08 -14.88
N GLU A 72 -5.15 14.22 -14.37
CA GLU A 72 -3.81 14.41 -13.80
C GLU A 72 -3.61 13.80 -12.40
N VAL A 73 -4.70 13.38 -11.74
CA VAL A 73 -4.59 12.69 -10.45
C VAL A 73 -4.13 11.25 -10.64
N CYS A 74 -3.42 10.70 -9.65
CA CYS A 74 -2.93 9.32 -9.78
C CYS A 74 -4.08 8.32 -9.64
N LEU A 75 -3.88 7.13 -10.22
CA LEU A 75 -4.87 6.04 -10.20
C LEU A 75 -5.49 5.76 -8.80
N PRO A 76 -4.74 5.72 -7.68
CA PRO A 76 -5.32 5.47 -6.37
C PRO A 76 -6.32 6.54 -5.92
N ILE A 77 -6.15 7.79 -6.37
CA ILE A 77 -7.05 8.92 -6.08
C ILE A 77 -8.32 8.79 -6.92
N LYS A 78 -8.22 8.37 -8.19
CA LYS A 78 -9.37 8.04 -9.03
C LYS A 78 -10.20 6.92 -8.40
N VAL A 79 -9.54 5.82 -8.04
CA VAL A 79 -10.19 4.64 -7.42
C VAL A 79 -10.92 4.99 -6.14
N ILE A 80 -10.28 5.70 -5.19
CA ILE A 80 -10.95 6.05 -3.92
C ILE A 80 -12.14 6.99 -4.12
N CYS A 81 -12.10 7.94 -5.06
CA CYS A 81 -13.27 8.77 -5.38
C CYS A 81 -14.43 7.93 -5.92
N GLY A 82 -14.15 6.93 -6.76
CA GLY A 82 -15.16 5.96 -7.21
C GLY A 82 -15.77 5.17 -6.06
N HIS A 83 -14.97 4.77 -5.07
CA HIS A 83 -15.48 4.09 -3.88
C HIS A 83 -16.29 5.00 -2.96
N ILE A 84 -15.96 6.30 -2.88
CA ILE A 84 -16.77 7.27 -2.14
C ILE A 84 -18.14 7.42 -2.81
N GLU A 85 -18.17 7.62 -4.13
CA GLU A 85 -19.41 7.67 -4.93
C GLU A 85 -20.29 6.44 -4.70
N GLU A 86 -19.70 5.25 -4.59
CA GLU A 86 -20.43 4.00 -4.34
C GLU A 86 -21.09 3.92 -2.95
N LEU A 87 -20.66 4.78 -2.01
CA LEU A 87 -21.06 4.77 -0.60
C LEU A 87 -21.97 5.93 -0.19
N ILE A 88 -22.04 7.03 -0.96
CA ILE A 88 -22.75 8.26 -0.55
C ILE A 88 -24.21 8.02 -0.19
N ASP A 89 -24.92 7.16 -0.93
CA ASP A 89 -26.34 6.87 -0.70
C ASP A 89 -26.58 5.74 0.32
N LYS A 90 -25.51 5.12 0.84
CA LYS A 90 -25.58 3.93 1.69
C LYS A 90 -25.19 4.21 3.13
N ALA A 91 -24.42 5.26 3.39
CA ALA A 91 -23.88 5.60 4.70
C ALA A 91 -24.33 6.97 5.20
N ASP A 92 -24.41 7.12 6.52
CA ASP A 92 -24.69 8.42 7.15
C ASP A 92 -23.42 9.30 7.20
N TYR A 93 -22.24 8.66 7.25
CA TYR A 93 -20.93 9.33 7.17
C TYR A 93 -19.95 8.51 6.35
N ILE A 94 -19.11 9.18 5.55
CA ILE A 94 -17.94 8.55 4.92
C ILE A 94 -16.71 8.78 5.81
N PHE A 95 -16.08 7.71 6.26
CA PHE A 95 -14.83 7.79 7.01
C PHE A 95 -13.63 7.86 6.05
N LEU A 96 -12.92 8.98 6.10
CA LEU A 96 -11.77 9.24 5.23
C LEU A 96 -10.68 10.02 6.01
N PRO A 97 -9.76 9.33 6.68
CA PRO A 97 -8.78 9.98 7.55
C PRO A 97 -7.72 10.74 6.73
N ARG A 98 -7.34 11.92 7.24
CA ARG A 98 -6.25 12.71 6.68
C ARG A 98 -4.93 12.33 7.32
N LEU A 99 -4.14 11.53 6.61
CA LEU A 99 -2.79 11.18 7.04
C LEU A 99 -1.80 12.27 6.63
N VAL A 100 -1.29 13.06 7.59
CA VAL A 100 -0.34 14.16 7.30
C VAL A 100 1.08 13.73 7.58
N THR A 101 1.37 13.36 8.82
CA THR A 101 2.67 12.88 9.25
C THR A 101 2.54 11.58 10.03
N LEU A 102 3.49 10.68 9.82
CA LEU A 102 3.66 9.41 10.53
C LEU A 102 4.87 9.52 11.48
N LYS A 103 5.33 8.38 12.01
CA LYS A 103 6.54 8.33 12.84
C LYS A 103 7.72 9.04 12.14
N ASP A 104 8.61 9.62 12.93
CA ASP A 104 9.83 10.32 12.49
C ASP A 104 9.61 11.62 11.68
N ASN A 105 8.43 12.25 11.84
CA ASN A 105 8.04 13.47 11.11
C ASN A 105 8.10 13.32 9.57
N LEU A 106 7.92 12.09 9.08
CA LEU A 106 7.79 11.82 7.65
C LEU A 106 6.37 12.11 7.18
N TYR A 107 6.26 12.67 5.99
CA TYR A 107 4.99 13.07 5.41
C TYR A 107 4.38 11.94 4.58
N ALA A 108 3.05 11.88 4.51
CA ALA A 108 2.40 11.18 3.41
C ALA A 108 2.62 11.97 2.10
N CYS A 109 2.39 11.34 0.94
CA CYS A 109 2.51 12.06 -0.33
C CYS A 109 1.48 13.20 -0.43
N PRO A 110 1.78 14.31 -1.13
CA PRO A 110 0.87 15.46 -1.19
C PRO A 110 -0.55 15.12 -1.69
N LYS A 111 -0.66 14.22 -2.67
CA LYS A 111 -1.96 13.76 -3.20
C LYS A 111 -2.75 12.95 -2.16
N MET A 112 -2.08 12.14 -1.33
CA MET A 112 -2.72 11.40 -0.24
C MET A 112 -3.12 12.32 0.93
N ILE A 113 -2.37 13.38 1.20
CA ILE A 113 -2.79 14.40 2.18
C ILE A 113 -4.02 15.14 1.66
N GLY A 114 -4.01 15.50 0.38
CA GLY A 114 -5.04 16.29 -0.29
C GLY A 114 -6.32 15.54 -0.67
N ILE A 115 -6.34 14.20 -0.63
CA ILE A 115 -7.55 13.42 -1.00
C ILE A 115 -8.79 13.82 -0.20
N VAL A 116 -8.59 14.21 1.06
CA VAL A 116 -9.69 14.67 1.91
C VAL A 116 -10.27 16.00 1.42
N ASP A 117 -9.43 16.90 0.90
CA ASP A 117 -9.92 18.17 0.32
C ASP A 117 -10.72 17.91 -0.95
N VAL A 118 -10.21 17.04 -1.83
CA VAL A 118 -10.92 16.61 -3.04
C VAL A 118 -12.27 16.01 -2.66
N ALA A 119 -12.30 15.09 -1.70
CA ALA A 119 -13.54 14.45 -1.29
C ALA A 119 -14.54 15.45 -0.67
N LEU A 120 -14.07 16.43 0.11
CA LEU A 120 -14.92 17.47 0.67
C LEU A 120 -15.52 18.39 -0.41
N LEU A 121 -14.76 18.70 -1.46
CA LEU A 121 -15.26 19.51 -2.57
C LEU A 121 -16.29 18.75 -3.42
N GLU A 122 -16.04 17.48 -3.71
CA GLU A 122 -16.87 16.67 -4.61
C GLU A 122 -18.13 16.10 -3.93
N PHE A 123 -18.03 15.69 -2.65
CA PHE A 123 -19.05 14.82 -2.04
C PHE A 123 -19.70 15.37 -0.77
N ALA A 124 -19.22 16.48 -0.19
CA ALA A 124 -19.74 16.94 1.11
C ALA A 124 -21.22 17.35 1.08
N ASN A 125 -21.74 17.72 -0.09
CA ASN A 125 -23.17 18.03 -0.27
C ASN A 125 -24.04 16.76 -0.29
N SER A 126 -23.46 15.60 -0.64
CA SER A 126 -24.17 14.32 -0.73
C SER A 126 -24.09 13.51 0.56
N CYS A 127 -22.90 13.44 1.18
CA CYS A 127 -22.70 12.69 2.42
C CYS A 127 -21.60 13.36 3.28
N PRO A 128 -21.83 13.59 4.59
CA PRO A 128 -20.83 14.15 5.48
C PRO A 128 -19.57 13.27 5.59
N ILE A 129 -18.39 13.91 5.50
CA ILE A 129 -17.10 13.22 5.59
C ILE A 129 -16.50 13.34 7.00
N LEU A 130 -16.26 12.19 7.62
CA LEU A 130 -15.56 12.05 8.89
C LEU A 130 -14.06 11.88 8.64
N ALA A 131 -13.31 12.99 8.72
CA ALA A 131 -11.89 13.04 8.37
C ALA A 131 -10.98 13.43 9.54
N PRO A 132 -10.64 12.50 10.46
CA PRO A 132 -9.67 12.81 11.50
C PRO A 132 -8.31 13.14 10.89
N LYS A 133 -7.64 14.14 11.47
CA LYS A 133 -6.29 14.52 11.09
C LYS A 133 -5.27 13.72 11.90
N ILE A 134 -4.48 12.90 11.22
CA ILE A 134 -3.43 12.08 11.82
C ILE A 134 -2.09 12.80 11.65
N ARG A 135 -1.47 13.13 12.78
CA ARG A 135 -0.15 13.77 12.88
C ARG A 135 0.65 13.11 13.98
N ASN A 136 1.61 12.26 13.63
CA ASN A 136 2.52 11.51 14.52
C ASN A 136 1.83 10.53 15.49
N ASN A 137 0.59 10.80 15.91
CA ASN A 137 -0.21 9.96 16.78
C ASN A 137 -1.41 9.40 16.01
N PHE A 138 -1.40 8.09 15.80
CA PHE A 138 -2.48 7.38 15.13
C PHE A 138 -3.72 7.24 16.00
N PHE A 139 -3.59 7.02 17.31
CA PHE A 139 -4.73 6.63 18.17
C PHE A 139 -5.55 7.82 18.69
N LEU A 140 -4.90 8.95 18.99
CA LEU A 140 -5.55 10.10 19.62
C LEU A 140 -6.68 10.71 18.75
N PRO A 141 -6.52 10.90 17.43
CA PRO A 141 -7.62 11.38 16.58
C PRO A 141 -8.83 10.44 16.55
N HIS A 142 -8.59 9.13 16.60
CA HIS A 142 -9.67 8.13 16.65
C HIS A 142 -10.39 8.17 18.00
N PHE A 143 -9.67 8.39 19.12
CA PHE A 143 -10.30 8.58 20.43
C PHE A 143 -11.30 9.73 20.42
N TYR A 144 -10.90 10.89 19.87
CA TYR A 144 -11.78 12.05 19.78
C TYR A 144 -13.01 11.81 18.90
N ILE A 145 -12.86 11.06 17.82
CA ILE A 145 -14.01 10.64 17.00
C ILE A 145 -14.94 9.73 17.79
N GLY A 146 -14.40 8.75 18.51
CA GLY A 146 -15.20 7.88 19.37
C GLY A 146 -16.00 8.69 20.38
N LEU A 147 -15.37 9.69 21.00
CA LEU A 147 -16.02 10.59 21.96
C LEU A 147 -17.12 11.43 21.29
N LYS A 148 -16.86 11.97 20.10
CA LYS A 148 -17.84 12.75 19.32
C LYS A 148 -19.05 11.92 18.91
N LEU A 149 -18.86 10.64 18.58
CA LEU A 149 -19.91 9.75 18.10
C LEU A 149 -20.72 9.09 19.23
N THR A 150 -20.09 8.83 20.38
CA THR A 150 -20.73 8.07 21.46
C THR A 150 -21.02 8.88 22.71
N HIS A 151 -20.42 10.07 22.86
CA HIS A 151 -20.40 10.85 24.09
C HIS A 151 -19.93 10.06 25.33
N ASN A 152 -19.20 8.96 25.12
CA ASN A 152 -18.77 8.06 26.19
C ASN A 152 -17.26 7.78 26.09
N PRO A 153 -16.45 8.30 27.03
CA PRO A 153 -15.00 8.14 26.99
C PRO A 153 -14.56 6.68 27.23
N LEU A 154 -15.24 5.95 28.13
CA LEU A 154 -14.91 4.56 28.44
C LEU A 154 -15.14 3.66 27.23
N ARG A 155 -16.28 3.82 26.56
CA ARG A 155 -16.60 3.07 25.33
C ARG A 155 -15.58 3.37 24.23
N SER A 156 -15.21 4.64 24.06
CA SER A 156 -14.24 5.08 23.06
C SER A 156 -12.84 4.49 23.30
N PHE A 157 -12.41 4.47 24.56
CA PHE A 157 -11.14 3.88 24.95
C PHE A 157 -11.13 2.35 24.76
N GLN A 158 -12.19 1.66 25.18
CA GLN A 158 -12.34 0.21 25.00
C GLN A 158 -12.35 -0.18 23.52
N ALA A 159 -13.08 0.57 22.69
CA ALA A 159 -13.10 0.37 21.24
C ALA A 159 -11.70 0.51 20.63
N LEU A 160 -10.92 1.52 21.03
CA LEU A 160 -9.53 1.67 20.58
C LEU A 160 -8.64 0.50 21.00
N LYS A 161 -8.74 0.10 22.28
CA LYS A 161 -7.94 -1.02 22.81
C LYS A 161 -8.21 -2.31 22.04
N ARG A 162 -9.48 -2.60 21.76
CA ARG A 162 -9.91 -3.79 20.99
C ARG A 162 -9.60 -3.68 19.50
N ALA A 163 -9.68 -2.49 18.92
CA ALA A 163 -9.33 -2.29 17.52
C ALA A 163 -7.81 -2.39 17.29
N ARG A 164 -6.99 -2.04 18.27
CA ARG A 164 -5.52 -2.08 18.16
C ARG A 164 -4.98 -3.47 17.80
N SER A 165 -5.63 -4.55 18.23
CA SER A 165 -5.23 -5.92 17.85
C SER A 165 -5.50 -6.24 16.38
N ALA A 166 -6.28 -5.43 15.67
CA ALA A 166 -6.55 -5.59 14.24
C ALA A 166 -5.55 -4.83 13.34
N LEU A 167 -4.59 -4.10 13.93
CA LEU A 167 -3.44 -3.59 13.18
C LEU A 167 -2.49 -4.74 12.84
N LYS A 168 -1.85 -4.68 11.67
CA LYS A 168 -0.86 -5.68 11.23
C LYS A 168 0.20 -5.90 12.32
N GLU A 169 0.48 -7.17 12.61
CA GLU A 169 1.42 -7.59 13.65
C GLU A 169 2.88 -7.26 13.30
N VAL A 170 3.73 -7.27 14.33
CA VAL A 170 5.19 -7.18 14.17
C VAL A 170 5.66 -8.41 13.40
N LYS A 171 6.24 -8.19 12.22
CA LYS A 171 6.69 -9.27 11.35
C LYS A 171 8.09 -9.74 11.70
N THR A 172 8.30 -11.05 11.58
CA THR A 172 9.63 -11.66 11.59
C THR A 172 10.29 -11.49 10.22
N ILE A 173 11.61 -11.58 10.19
CA ILE A 173 12.37 -11.54 8.94
C ILE A 173 11.99 -12.77 8.09
N PRO A 174 11.65 -12.58 6.81
CA PRO A 174 11.29 -13.69 5.94
C PRO A 174 12.51 -14.55 5.58
N GLU A 175 12.29 -15.84 5.38
CA GLU A 175 13.34 -16.77 4.92
C GLU A 175 13.48 -16.74 3.39
N PHE A 176 14.71 -16.93 2.90
CA PHE A 176 15.06 -16.92 1.47
C PHE A 176 15.63 -18.26 1.02
N PRO A 177 14.79 -19.25 0.70
CA PRO A 177 15.26 -20.59 0.38
C PRO A 177 15.98 -20.60 -0.98
N LEU A 178 17.10 -21.32 -1.08
CA LEU A 178 18.00 -21.26 -2.25
C LEU A 178 17.45 -22.00 -3.48
N ASP A 179 16.65 -23.03 -3.26
CA ASP A 179 16.07 -23.96 -4.25
C ASP A 179 14.98 -23.31 -5.11
N LYS A 180 14.22 -22.36 -4.57
CA LYS A 180 13.12 -21.70 -5.28
C LYS A 180 13.53 -20.37 -5.94
N PRO A 181 12.94 -20.03 -7.10
CA PRO A 181 13.10 -18.71 -7.70
C PRO A 181 12.33 -17.68 -6.87
N LYS A 182 12.93 -16.52 -6.64
CA LYS A 182 12.45 -15.47 -5.73
C LYS A 182 12.34 -14.15 -6.46
N ILE A 183 11.22 -13.46 -6.28
CA ILE A 183 10.97 -12.14 -6.84
C ILE A 183 10.57 -11.18 -5.73
N ALA A 184 11.12 -9.97 -5.74
CA ALA A 184 10.60 -8.87 -4.92
C ALA A 184 9.63 -8.03 -5.74
N LEU A 185 8.40 -7.86 -5.26
CA LEU A 185 7.42 -6.91 -5.77
C LEU A 185 7.42 -5.66 -4.88
N ILE A 186 8.01 -4.59 -5.39
CA ILE A 186 8.16 -3.32 -4.67
C ILE A 186 7.07 -2.36 -5.16
N SER A 187 6.04 -2.19 -4.35
CA SER A 187 4.96 -1.27 -4.67
C SER A 187 4.20 -0.87 -3.42
N HIS A 188 3.44 0.21 -3.51
CA HIS A 188 2.55 0.62 -2.43
C HIS A 188 1.51 -0.46 -2.13
N PHE A 189 1.14 -0.57 -0.86
CA PHE A 189 0.14 -1.54 -0.39
C PHE A 189 -1.19 -1.39 -1.16
N TYR A 190 -1.56 -0.17 -1.53
CA TYR A 190 -2.80 0.09 -2.24
C TYR A 190 -2.80 -0.35 -3.72
N ASN A 191 -1.64 -0.72 -4.26
CA ASN A 191 -1.55 -1.33 -5.58
C ASN A 191 -1.53 -2.86 -5.47
N LEU A 192 -0.72 -3.41 -4.56
CA LEU A 192 -0.55 -4.86 -4.43
C LEU A 192 -1.73 -5.59 -3.78
N GLU A 193 -2.44 -4.91 -2.88
CA GLU A 193 -3.59 -5.51 -2.20
C GLU A 193 -4.92 -5.29 -2.93
N ASP A 194 -4.92 -4.47 -3.99
CA ASP A 194 -6.07 -4.30 -4.87
C ASP A 194 -6.07 -5.37 -5.98
N ASP A 195 -7.08 -6.25 -5.94
CA ASP A 195 -7.25 -7.33 -6.92
C ASP A 195 -7.39 -6.79 -8.35
N PHE A 196 -7.98 -5.61 -8.55
CA PHE A 196 -8.14 -5.04 -9.88
C PHE A 196 -6.78 -4.70 -10.52
N ILE A 197 -5.79 -4.37 -9.68
CA ILE A 197 -4.47 -3.93 -10.12
C ILE A 197 -3.49 -5.11 -10.15
N ALA A 198 -3.36 -5.83 -9.04
CA ALA A 198 -2.22 -6.72 -8.83
C ALA A 198 -2.51 -8.21 -9.08
N LYS A 199 -3.78 -8.60 -9.24
CA LYS A 199 -4.16 -10.01 -9.38
C LYS A 199 -3.38 -10.69 -10.51
N ASP A 200 -3.33 -10.10 -11.69
CA ASP A 200 -2.64 -10.68 -12.84
C ASP A 200 -1.12 -10.73 -12.63
N ILE A 201 -0.54 -9.70 -12.01
CA ILE A 201 0.89 -9.65 -11.67
C ILE A 201 1.25 -10.79 -10.72
N ILE A 202 0.52 -10.90 -9.61
CA ILE A 202 0.78 -11.90 -8.56
C ILE A 202 0.54 -13.31 -9.11
N GLN A 203 -0.55 -13.53 -9.86
CA GLN A 203 -0.86 -14.83 -10.43
C GLN A 203 0.18 -15.27 -11.46
N THR A 204 0.68 -14.36 -12.30
CA THR A 204 1.69 -14.68 -13.32
C THR A 204 2.98 -15.21 -12.68
N PHE A 205 3.47 -14.55 -11.61
CA PHE A 205 4.63 -15.04 -10.88
C PHE A 205 4.37 -16.36 -10.13
N LYS A 206 3.21 -16.49 -9.47
CA LYS A 206 2.84 -17.73 -8.76
C LYS A 206 2.75 -18.93 -9.70
N ARG A 207 2.10 -18.78 -10.86
CA ARG A 207 1.98 -19.85 -11.89
C ARG A 207 3.34 -20.29 -12.42
N ASN A 208 4.32 -19.39 -12.40
CA ASN A 208 5.70 -19.67 -12.80
C ASN A 208 6.62 -20.14 -11.65
N GLY A 209 6.05 -20.46 -10.48
CA GLY A 209 6.77 -21.07 -9.35
C GLY A 209 7.64 -20.10 -8.54
N PHE A 210 7.44 -18.78 -8.69
CA PHE A 210 8.20 -17.78 -7.92
C PHE A 210 7.64 -17.60 -6.52
N LEU A 211 8.54 -17.51 -5.54
CA LEU A 211 8.23 -16.96 -4.23
C LEU A 211 8.23 -15.44 -4.31
N ILE A 212 7.13 -14.83 -3.88
CA ILE A 212 6.91 -13.39 -3.94
C ILE A 212 7.20 -12.79 -2.57
N TYR A 213 8.07 -11.78 -2.56
CA TYR A 213 8.37 -10.96 -1.39
C TYR A 213 7.93 -9.53 -1.64
N THR A 214 7.27 -8.93 -0.65
CA THR A 214 6.79 -7.55 -0.73
C THR A 214 7.41 -6.72 0.37
N LYS A 215 7.28 -5.39 0.29
CA LYS A 215 7.68 -4.53 1.41
C LYS A 215 6.88 -4.83 2.67
N GLU A 216 5.62 -5.25 2.52
CA GLU A 216 4.75 -5.53 3.66
C GLU A 216 5.28 -6.70 4.47
N ASP A 217 6.11 -7.60 3.91
CA ASP A 217 6.71 -8.74 4.61
C ASP A 217 7.89 -8.37 5.53
N LEU A 218 8.36 -7.13 5.47
CA LEU A 218 9.50 -6.67 6.25
C LEU A 218 9.05 -5.99 7.55
N PRO A 219 9.85 -6.11 8.63
CA PRO A 219 9.62 -5.37 9.86
C PRO A 219 9.86 -3.86 9.69
N ASP A 220 9.16 -3.07 10.53
CA ASP A 220 9.30 -1.62 10.62
C ASP A 220 10.75 -1.16 10.84
N SER A 221 11.58 -1.96 11.51
CA SER A 221 12.99 -1.67 11.77
C SER A 221 13.83 -1.55 10.48
N ILE A 222 13.44 -2.30 9.43
CA ILE A 222 14.06 -2.22 8.11
C ILE A 222 13.42 -1.08 7.31
N LEU A 223 12.09 -1.05 7.27
CA LEU A 223 11.34 -0.11 6.42
C LEU A 223 11.52 1.35 6.84
N SER A 224 11.69 1.62 8.14
CA SER A 224 11.85 2.98 8.68
C SER A 224 13.30 3.46 8.74
N SER A 225 14.26 2.62 8.32
CA SER A 225 15.69 2.93 8.38
C SER A 225 16.03 4.26 7.69
N ALA A 226 16.81 5.10 8.35
CA ALA A 226 17.31 6.37 7.81
C ALA A 226 18.76 6.28 7.32
N GLN A 227 19.26 5.08 7.02
CA GLN A 227 20.64 4.88 6.57
C GLN A 227 20.86 5.33 5.12
N GLY A 228 22.08 5.80 4.81
CA GLY A 228 22.48 6.14 3.44
C GLY A 228 21.65 7.28 2.84
N PHE A 229 21.05 7.05 1.67
CA PHE A 229 20.17 8.02 0.99
C PHE A 229 18.77 8.09 1.61
N ALA A 230 18.32 7.06 2.34
CA ALA A 230 16.95 6.97 2.85
C ALA A 230 16.56 8.16 3.77
N ARG A 231 17.52 8.74 4.50
CA ARG A 231 17.31 9.96 5.32
C ARG A 231 16.81 11.17 4.53
N ASN A 232 17.13 11.25 3.24
CA ASN A 232 16.73 12.36 2.37
C ASN A 232 15.29 12.20 1.85
N ILE A 233 14.75 10.98 1.86
CA ILE A 233 13.39 10.71 1.42
C ILE A 233 12.43 11.16 2.53
N ARG A 234 11.69 12.25 2.29
CA ARG A 234 10.77 12.85 3.27
C ARG A 234 9.39 12.20 3.30
N TRP A 235 9.05 11.43 2.26
CA TRP A 235 7.79 10.71 2.20
C TRP A 235 7.92 9.31 2.78
N VAL A 236 7.01 8.98 3.69
CA VAL A 236 7.09 7.77 4.52
C VAL A 236 7.06 6.49 3.69
N TYR A 237 6.09 6.36 2.77
CA TYR A 237 5.88 5.12 2.02
C TYR A 237 6.93 4.90 0.93
N GLU A 238 7.45 5.99 0.37
CA GLU A 238 8.54 6.04 -0.58
C GLU A 238 9.86 5.62 0.08
N ARG A 239 10.07 6.01 1.34
CA ARG A 239 11.20 5.51 2.13
C ARG A 239 11.07 4.02 2.40
N GLU A 240 9.88 3.54 2.76
CA GLU A 240 9.63 2.09 2.91
C GLU A 240 9.96 1.33 1.62
N LEU A 241 9.53 1.83 0.45
CA LEU A 241 9.81 1.22 -0.85
C LEU A 241 11.31 1.14 -1.13
N TYR A 242 12.03 2.25 -0.95
CA TYR A 242 13.47 2.31 -1.18
C TYR A 242 14.24 1.38 -0.23
N ASN A 243 13.85 1.31 1.04
CA ASN A 243 14.47 0.43 2.02
C ASN A 243 14.18 -1.04 1.74
N ALA A 244 12.94 -1.38 1.35
CA ALA A 244 12.60 -2.73 0.92
C ALA A 244 13.42 -3.15 -0.30
N PHE A 245 13.54 -2.27 -1.32
CA PHE A 245 14.40 -2.52 -2.48
C PHE A 245 15.85 -2.81 -2.07
N ASN A 246 16.45 -1.98 -1.23
CA ASN A 246 17.82 -2.18 -0.77
C ASN A 246 17.98 -3.50 -0.02
N TYR A 247 16.99 -3.86 0.80
CA TYR A 247 17.02 -5.10 1.55
C TYR A 247 16.97 -6.34 0.67
N TYR A 248 16.17 -6.32 -0.40
CA TYR A 248 16.02 -7.46 -1.31
C TYR A 248 17.11 -7.54 -2.40
N LEU A 249 17.87 -6.47 -2.63
CA LEU A 249 18.82 -6.34 -3.75
C LEU A 249 19.81 -7.50 -3.89
N ASP A 250 20.21 -8.15 -2.80
CA ASP A 250 21.14 -9.29 -2.82
C ASP A 250 20.45 -10.64 -2.55
N LYS A 251 19.15 -10.65 -2.22
CA LYS A 251 18.41 -11.84 -1.71
C LYS A 251 17.45 -12.48 -2.71
N VAL A 252 17.03 -11.76 -3.74
CA VAL A 252 16.07 -12.23 -4.75
C VAL A 252 16.69 -12.36 -6.15
N ASP A 253 16.08 -13.15 -7.03
CA ASP A 253 16.56 -13.34 -8.40
C ASP A 253 16.27 -12.11 -9.28
N GLY A 254 15.15 -11.40 -9.03
CA GLY A 254 14.79 -10.17 -9.72
C GLY A 254 13.87 -9.28 -8.89
N ILE A 255 13.71 -8.03 -9.32
CA ILE A 255 12.87 -7.03 -8.66
C ILE A 255 11.89 -6.46 -9.68
N VAL A 256 10.61 -6.37 -9.33
CA VAL A 256 9.60 -5.65 -10.11
C VAL A 256 9.02 -4.53 -9.26
N THR A 257 9.05 -3.32 -9.79
CA THR A 257 8.37 -2.18 -9.17
C THR A 257 7.05 -1.92 -9.88
N VAL A 258 5.96 -1.77 -9.13
CA VAL A 258 4.63 -1.44 -9.69
C VAL A 258 4.24 -0.04 -9.22
N ILE A 259 3.99 0.87 -10.15
CA ILE A 259 3.80 2.30 -9.88
C ILE A 259 2.55 2.79 -10.57
N SER A 260 1.74 3.58 -9.88
CA SER A 260 0.58 4.21 -10.49
C SER A 260 0.99 5.42 -11.33
N PHE A 261 0.44 5.52 -12.53
CA PHE A 261 0.59 6.70 -13.38
C PHE A 261 0.15 7.96 -12.61
N GLY A 262 0.88 9.05 -12.82
CA GLY A 262 0.66 10.31 -12.10
C GLY A 262 1.17 10.33 -10.65
N CYS A 263 1.91 9.31 -10.19
CA CYS A 263 2.53 9.30 -8.86
C CYS A 263 3.93 9.96 -8.90
N GLY A 264 4.01 11.24 -8.53
CA GLY A 264 5.26 12.02 -8.60
C GLY A 264 6.41 11.48 -7.74
N PRO A 265 6.22 11.26 -6.42
CA PRO A 265 7.29 10.73 -5.57
C PRO A 265 7.82 9.37 -6.03
N ASP A 266 6.93 8.50 -6.52
CA ASP A 266 7.31 7.18 -7.01
C ASP A 266 8.17 7.26 -8.27
N SER A 267 7.87 8.16 -9.20
CA SER A 267 8.69 8.34 -10.40
C SER A 267 10.16 8.64 -10.05
N LEU A 268 10.40 9.41 -8.99
CA LEU A 268 11.75 9.70 -8.52
C LEU A 268 12.40 8.45 -7.90
N ILE A 269 11.72 7.79 -6.95
CA ILE A 269 12.30 6.64 -6.25
C ILE A 269 12.49 5.45 -7.19
N ALA A 270 11.59 5.24 -8.14
CA ALA A 270 11.69 4.19 -9.14
C ALA A 270 12.93 4.33 -10.04
N GLU A 271 13.22 5.55 -10.50
CA GLU A 271 14.43 5.81 -11.29
C GLU A 271 15.70 5.54 -10.47
N MET A 272 15.72 5.98 -9.22
CA MET A 272 16.85 5.69 -8.31
C MET A 272 17.05 4.18 -8.06
N MET A 273 15.95 3.44 -7.89
CA MET A 273 16.00 1.98 -7.75
C MET A 273 16.48 1.32 -9.05
N ALA A 274 16.03 1.80 -10.21
CA ALA A 274 16.44 1.29 -11.51
C ALA A 274 17.95 1.52 -11.77
N GLU A 275 18.45 2.72 -11.51
CA GLU A 275 19.87 3.06 -11.64
C GLU A 275 20.72 2.16 -10.73
N LYS A 276 20.33 2.03 -9.46
CA LYS A 276 21.03 1.16 -8.52
C LYS A 276 20.96 -0.31 -8.92
N ALA A 277 19.82 -0.80 -9.40
CA ALA A 277 19.71 -2.17 -9.89
C ALA A 277 20.63 -2.43 -11.08
N LYS A 278 20.79 -1.45 -11.99
CA LYS A 278 21.71 -1.51 -13.11
C LYS A 278 23.17 -1.62 -12.65
N THR A 279 23.58 -0.80 -11.67
CA THR A 279 24.94 -0.87 -11.09
C THR A 279 25.24 -2.23 -10.46
N TYR A 280 24.25 -2.87 -9.84
CA TYR A 280 24.41 -4.18 -9.20
C TYR A 280 24.08 -5.36 -10.14
N HIS A 281 23.86 -5.10 -11.44
CA HIS A 281 23.45 -6.08 -12.44
C HIS A 281 22.24 -6.94 -11.99
N LYS A 282 21.32 -6.34 -11.23
CA LYS A 282 20.08 -6.99 -10.80
C LYS A 282 19.02 -6.82 -11.89
N PRO A 283 18.38 -7.90 -12.37
CA PRO A 283 17.21 -7.77 -13.23
C PRO A 283 16.10 -6.97 -12.53
N PHE A 284 15.72 -5.87 -13.17
CA PHE A 284 14.73 -4.93 -12.66
C PHE A 284 13.70 -4.61 -13.74
N LEU A 285 12.42 -4.64 -13.37
CA LEU A 285 11.32 -4.27 -14.24
C LEU A 285 10.48 -3.17 -13.56
N SER A 286 10.26 -2.07 -14.27
CA SER A 286 9.32 -1.02 -13.85
C SER A 286 8.00 -1.17 -14.62
N LEU A 287 6.92 -1.41 -13.88
CA LEU A 287 5.56 -1.50 -14.39
C LEU A 287 4.78 -0.26 -13.96
N ILE A 288 4.36 0.53 -14.94
CA ILE A 288 3.48 1.67 -14.73
C ILE A 288 2.06 1.22 -15.06
N ILE A 289 1.14 1.39 -14.10
CA ILE A 289 -0.28 1.08 -14.23
C ILE A 289 -1.10 2.37 -14.31
N ASP A 290 -2.09 2.39 -15.18
CA ASP A 290 -3.06 3.48 -15.35
C ASP A 290 -4.48 2.92 -15.50
N GLU A 291 -5.46 3.80 -15.71
CA GLU A 291 -6.86 3.43 -15.94
C GLU A 291 -7.14 2.64 -17.24
N HIS A 292 -6.21 2.66 -18.20
CA HIS A 292 -6.34 2.03 -19.52
C HIS A 292 -5.45 0.81 -19.70
N THR A 293 -4.70 0.41 -18.66
CA THR A 293 -3.67 -0.60 -18.75
C THR A 293 -4.31 -1.94 -19.11
N GLY A 294 -4.14 -2.35 -20.37
CA GLY A 294 -4.64 -3.62 -20.88
C GLY A 294 -3.92 -4.80 -20.23
N GLN A 295 -4.70 -5.74 -19.68
CA GLN A 295 -4.17 -6.94 -18.99
C GLN A 295 -3.21 -7.75 -19.88
N ALA A 296 -3.47 -7.84 -21.19
CA ALA A 296 -2.64 -8.62 -22.11
C ALA A 296 -1.20 -8.07 -22.23
N GLY A 297 -1.05 -6.75 -22.40
CA GLY A 297 0.27 -6.12 -22.54
C GLY A 297 1.12 -6.20 -21.27
N LEU A 298 0.47 -6.15 -20.10
CA LEU A 298 1.11 -6.33 -18.80
C LEU A 298 1.68 -7.75 -18.66
N VAL A 299 0.85 -8.77 -18.97
CA VAL A 299 1.22 -10.19 -18.82
C VAL A 299 2.39 -10.55 -19.74
N THR A 300 2.39 -10.14 -21.00
CA THR A 300 3.49 -10.45 -21.93
C THR A 300 4.83 -9.87 -21.46
N ARG A 301 4.83 -8.65 -20.88
CA ARG A 301 6.05 -8.05 -20.31
C ARG A 301 6.56 -8.83 -19.09
N LEU A 302 5.64 -9.32 -18.26
CA LEU A 302 5.96 -10.15 -17.11
C LEU A 302 6.52 -11.51 -17.53
N GLU A 303 5.92 -12.17 -18.52
CA GLU A 303 6.38 -13.45 -19.06
C GLU A 303 7.79 -13.33 -19.65
N ALA A 304 8.03 -12.31 -20.48
CA ALA A 304 9.35 -12.06 -21.05
C ALA A 304 10.41 -11.80 -19.95
N PHE A 305 10.03 -11.10 -18.88
CA PHE A 305 10.92 -10.88 -17.74
C PHE A 305 11.20 -12.17 -16.96
N ILE A 306 10.18 -12.99 -16.71
CA ILE A 306 10.32 -14.30 -16.07
C ILE A 306 11.26 -15.21 -16.87
N ASP A 307 11.14 -15.22 -18.20
CA ASP A 307 12.01 -16.01 -19.07
C ASP A 307 13.47 -15.53 -19.03
N CYS A 308 13.70 -14.23 -18.85
CA CYS A 308 15.03 -13.69 -18.60
C CYS A 308 15.59 -14.20 -17.26
N LEU A 309 14.78 -14.18 -16.19
CA LEU A 309 15.19 -14.67 -14.86
C LEU A 309 15.51 -16.16 -14.85
N LYS A 310 14.67 -16.99 -15.49
CA LYS A 310 14.89 -18.43 -15.60
C LYS A 310 16.19 -18.75 -16.32
N ARG A 311 16.49 -18.05 -17.43
CA ARG A 311 17.75 -18.19 -18.18
C ARG A 311 18.97 -17.84 -17.33
N GLN A 312 18.94 -16.70 -16.62
CA GLN A 312 20.05 -16.31 -15.75
C GLN A 312 20.30 -17.32 -14.61
N ARG A 313 19.22 -17.87 -14.04
CA ARG A 313 19.31 -18.88 -12.98
C ARG A 313 19.90 -20.19 -13.50
N ALA A 314 19.52 -20.63 -14.69
CA ALA A 314 20.10 -21.79 -15.35
C ALA A 314 21.62 -21.60 -15.54
N THR A 315 22.07 -20.46 -16.08
CA THR A 315 23.50 -20.15 -16.25
C THR A 315 24.25 -20.15 -14.92
N ARG A 316 23.68 -19.55 -13.86
CA ARG A 316 24.29 -19.55 -12.51
C ARG A 316 24.39 -20.95 -11.91
N SER A 317 23.40 -21.81 -12.13
CA SER A 317 23.40 -23.19 -11.62
C SER A 317 24.49 -24.04 -12.27
N VAL A 318 24.71 -23.87 -13.59
CA VAL A 318 25.77 -24.55 -14.33
C VAL A 318 27.15 -24.10 -13.82
N HIS A 319 27.35 -22.79 -13.65
CA HIS A 319 28.63 -22.25 -13.16
C HIS A 319 28.94 -22.72 -11.73
N ARG A 320 27.94 -22.74 -10.83
CA ARG A 320 28.11 -23.22 -9.44
C ARG A 320 28.45 -24.71 -9.37
N THR A 321 27.89 -25.52 -10.27
CA THR A 321 28.17 -26.97 -10.35
C THR A 321 29.58 -27.22 -10.88
N GLN A 322 30.01 -26.46 -11.89
CA GLN A 322 31.37 -26.53 -12.43
C GLN A 322 32.43 -26.07 -11.43
N SER A 323 32.19 -24.98 -10.68
CA SER A 323 33.12 -24.52 -9.64
C SER A 323 33.25 -25.51 -8.49
N LYS A 324 32.14 -26.12 -8.03
CA LYS A 324 32.19 -27.17 -7.00
C LYS A 324 32.97 -28.40 -7.48
N ALA A 325 32.69 -28.88 -8.69
CA ALA A 325 33.40 -30.02 -9.28
C ALA A 325 34.90 -29.73 -9.50
N CYS A 326 35.30 -28.48 -9.73
CA CYS A 326 36.70 -28.07 -9.83
C CYS A 326 37.40 -28.08 -8.46
N VAL A 327 36.74 -27.55 -7.43
CA VAL A 327 37.26 -27.57 -6.04
C VAL A 327 37.42 -29.01 -5.54
N GLU A 328 36.41 -29.86 -5.72
CA GLU A 328 36.45 -31.27 -5.31
C GLU A 328 37.54 -32.07 -6.06
N ARG A 329 37.80 -31.76 -7.34
CA ARG A 329 38.92 -32.36 -8.09
C ARG A 329 40.29 -31.89 -7.61
N ASN A 330 40.41 -30.61 -7.25
CA ASN A 330 41.67 -30.07 -6.74
C ASN A 330 41.99 -30.62 -5.34
N GLU A 331 40.98 -30.81 -4.49
CA GLU A 331 41.14 -31.47 -3.19
C GLU A 331 41.49 -32.97 -3.34
N ALA A 332 40.84 -33.67 -4.27
CA ALA A 332 41.16 -35.08 -4.57
C ALA A 332 42.57 -35.28 -5.14
N ASN A 333 43.07 -34.33 -5.96
CA ASN A 333 44.43 -34.37 -6.49
C ASN A 333 45.48 -33.98 -5.43
N ALA A 334 45.16 -33.07 -4.51
CA ALA A 334 46.05 -32.70 -3.39
C ALA A 334 46.20 -33.83 -2.34
N GLY A 335 45.22 -34.73 -2.26
CA GLY A 335 45.30 -35.93 -1.42
C GLY A 335 46.17 -37.05 -2.00
N ARG A 336 46.33 -37.13 -3.33
CA ARG A 336 47.14 -38.16 -4.01
C ARG A 336 48.63 -37.83 -4.11
N SER A 337 49.03 -36.58 -3.90
CA SER A 337 50.44 -36.14 -3.89
C SER A 337 51.14 -36.25 -2.53
N LYS A 338 50.46 -36.83 -1.52
CA LYS A 338 50.98 -37.07 -0.16
C LYS A 338 51.13 -38.56 0.20
N GLN A 339 51.06 -39.46 -0.79
CA GLN A 339 51.35 -40.89 -0.61
C GLN A 339 52.67 -41.28 -1.28
#